data_AF-A0A2E0LG43-F1
#
_entry.id   AF-A0A2E0LG43-F1
#
_cell.length_a   1.000
_cell.length_b   1.000
_cell.length_c   1.000
_cell.angle_alpha   90.00
_cell.angle_beta   90.00
_cell.angle_gamma   90.00
#
_symmetry.space_group_name_H-M   'P 1'
#
loop_
_entity.id
_entity.type
_entity.pdbx_description
1 polymer ?
#
loop_
_entity_poly.entity_id
_entity_poly.type
_entity_poly.pdbx_seq_one_letter_code
_entity_poly.pdbx_strand_id
1 'polypeptide(L)'
;MKLGVVIVVLALLYIFYPSYELLTRPVDGRTWRAGDTYWSLSRCRAGGRALGGAEWRCRQNNPWHQLFRTGTRYDPEIHESQRALEVD
;
A
#
# COMPACT_ATOMS: atom_id res chain seq x y z
N MET A 1 4.73 -20.57 -27.25
CA MET A 1 3.75 -20.70 -26.14
C MET A 1 4.37 -20.40 -24.77
N LYS A 2 5.44 -21.10 -24.35
CA LYS A 2 6.09 -20.87 -23.03
C LYS A 2 6.56 -19.42 -22.79
N LEU A 3 7.12 -18.77 -23.81
CA LEU A 3 7.69 -17.43 -23.70
C LEU A 3 6.63 -16.33 -23.46
N GLY A 4 5.45 -16.46 -24.09
CA GLY A 4 4.33 -15.55 -23.87
C GLY A 4 3.80 -15.62 -22.43
N VAL A 5 3.72 -16.83 -21.86
CA VAL A 5 3.31 -17.01 -20.47
C VAL A 5 4.30 -16.35 -19.51
N VAL A 6 5.61 -16.49 -19.75
CA VAL A 6 6.64 -15.85 -18.92
C VAL A 6 6.50 -14.33 -18.95
N ILE A 7 6.28 -13.72 -20.12
CA ILE A 7 6.09 -12.27 -20.23
C ILE A 7 4.87 -11.80 -19.45
N VAL A 8 3.75 -12.52 -19.55
CA VAL A 8 2.51 -12.20 -18.82
C VAL A 8 2.72 -12.30 -17.31
N VAL A 9 3.39 -13.35 -16.83
CA VAL A 9 3.69 -13.53 -15.41
C VAL A 9 4.57 -12.39 -14.89
N LEU A 10 5.61 -12.00 -15.64
CA LEU A 10 6.49 -10.89 -15.26
C LEU A 10 5.74 -9.55 -15.25
N ALA A 11 4.87 -9.30 -16.23
CA ALA A 11 4.05 -8.09 -16.28
C ALA A 11 3.08 -8.03 -15.08
N LEU A 12 2.43 -9.14 -14.74
CA LEU A 12 1.57 -9.22 -13.56
C LEU A 12 2.38 -8.97 -12.28
N LEU A 13 3.51 -9.65 -12.10
CA LEU A 13 4.38 -9.42 -10.93
C LEU A 13 4.80 -7.95 -10.82
N TYR A 14 5.13 -7.30 -11.93
CA TYR A 14 5.48 -5.88 -11.95
C TYR A 14 4.30 -4.97 -11.54
N ILE A 15 3.10 -5.22 -12.08
CA ILE A 15 1.90 -4.42 -11.78
C ILE A 15 1.46 -4.61 -10.32
N PHE A 16 1.56 -5.83 -9.80
CA PHE A 16 1.17 -6.16 -8.44
C PHE A 16 2.28 -5.94 -7.41
N TYR A 17 3.49 -5.57 -7.84
CA TYR A 17 4.61 -5.41 -6.93
C TYR A 17 4.34 -4.26 -5.93
N PRO A 18 4.45 -4.51 -4.62
CA PRO A 18 4.15 -3.48 -3.62
C PRO A 18 5.24 -2.39 -3.62
N SER A 19 4.82 -1.16 -3.92
CA SER A 19 5.63 0.04 -3.74
C SER A 19 5.15 0.84 -2.52
N TYR A 20 6.06 1.56 -1.89
CA TYR A 20 5.87 2.32 -0.67
C TYR A 20 6.41 3.73 -0.86
N GLU A 21 5.56 4.72 -0.78
CA GLU A 21 5.92 6.12 -0.85
C GLU A 21 6.18 6.66 0.56
N LEU A 22 7.31 7.34 0.73
CA LEU A 22 7.66 8.02 1.96
C LEU A 22 6.92 9.35 2.01
N LEU A 23 6.05 9.51 2.99
CA LEU A 23 5.38 10.78 3.28
C LEU A 23 6.09 11.43 4.46
N THR A 24 6.44 12.71 4.30
CA THR A 24 7.13 13.49 5.32
C THR A 24 6.32 14.73 5.64
N ARG A 25 6.24 15.10 6.91
CA ARG A 25 5.72 16.41 7.33
C ARG A 25 6.68 17.06 8.33
N PRO A 26 6.90 18.37 8.23
CA PRO A 26 7.56 19.10 9.30
C PRO A 26 6.71 19.01 10.58
N VAL A 27 7.35 19.02 11.75
CA VAL A 27 6.67 18.90 13.06
C VAL A 27 5.61 20.00 13.25
N ASP A 28 5.90 21.20 12.75
CA ASP A 28 5.00 22.35 12.83
C ASP A 28 4.02 22.44 11.64
N GLY A 29 4.10 21.50 10.70
CA GLY A 29 3.38 21.52 9.43
C GLY A 29 2.13 20.66 9.41
N ARG A 30 1.04 21.18 8.83
CA ARG A 30 -0.22 20.43 8.68
C ARG A 30 -0.25 19.49 7.48
N THR A 31 0.62 19.67 6.48
CA THR A 31 0.55 18.95 5.21
C THR A 31 1.62 17.89 5.07
N TRP A 32 1.19 16.69 4.68
CA TRP A 32 2.08 15.60 4.27
C TRP A 32 2.58 15.87 2.85
N ARG A 33 3.89 15.83 2.65
CA ARG A 33 4.53 15.89 1.34
C ARG A 33 4.94 14.50 0.90
N ALA A 34 4.66 14.19 -0.36
CA ALA A 34 5.16 13.01 -1.05
C ALA A 34 6.67 13.15 -1.29
N GLY A 35 7.41 12.12 -0.89
CA GLY A 35 8.85 12.00 -1.13
C GLY A 35 9.16 10.74 -1.95
N ASP A 36 10.29 10.11 -1.64
CA ASP A 36 10.79 8.98 -2.41
C ASP A 36 9.89 7.75 -2.37
N THR A 37 9.87 6.99 -3.47
CA THR A 37 9.19 5.69 -3.57
C THR A 37 10.19 4.55 -3.43
N TYR A 38 9.85 3.60 -2.56
CA TYR A 38 10.64 2.43 -2.21
C TYR A 38 9.91 1.15 -2.56
N TRP A 39 10.67 0.14 -2.94
CA TRP A 39 10.15 -1.19 -3.32
C TRP A 39 10.08 -2.16 -2.13
N SER A 40 10.38 -1.66 -0.93
CA SER A 40 10.34 -2.40 0.32
C SER A 40 9.95 -1.48 1.47
N LEU A 41 9.03 -1.94 2.31
CA LEU A 41 8.62 -1.23 3.52
C LEU A 41 9.81 -0.99 4.47
N SER A 42 10.74 -1.94 4.55
CA SER A 42 11.94 -1.83 5.39
C SER A 42 12.83 -0.65 4.96
N ARG A 43 13.04 -0.50 3.65
CA ARG A 43 13.81 0.62 3.08
C ARG A 43 13.10 1.95 3.23
N CYS A 44 11.77 1.99 3.05
CA CYS A 44 11.00 3.20 3.30
C CYS A 44 11.14 3.66 4.77
N ARG A 45 11.06 2.73 5.74
CA ARG A 45 11.27 3.04 7.16
C ARG A 45 12.70 3.50 7.44
N ALA A 46 13.70 2.90 6.80
CA ALA A 46 15.08 3.32 6.93
C ALA A 46 15.29 4.76 6.42
N GLY A 47 14.72 5.08 5.24
CA GLY A 47 14.73 6.44 4.69
C GLY A 47 14.03 7.45 5.61
N GLY A 48 12.85 7.10 6.13
CA GLY A 48 12.12 7.94 7.08
C GLY A 48 12.90 8.23 8.37
N ARG A 49 13.55 7.22 8.95
CA ARG A 49 14.38 7.39 10.15
C ARG A 49 15.60 8.28 9.92
N ALA A 50 16.15 8.29 8.70
CA ALA A 50 17.29 9.13 8.36
C ALA A 50 16.94 10.63 8.30
N LEU A 51 15.66 10.99 8.20
CA LEU A 51 15.19 12.38 8.07
C LEU A 51 15.13 13.18 9.39
N GLY A 52 15.68 12.64 10.49
CA GLY A 52 16.02 13.35 11.73
C GLY A 52 15.15 14.56 12.09
N GLY A 53 14.03 14.33 12.80
CA GLY A 53 13.19 15.40 13.36
C GLY A 53 11.92 15.70 12.59
N ALA A 54 11.76 15.26 11.33
CA ALA A 54 10.47 15.28 10.64
C ALA A 54 9.59 14.08 11.02
N GLU A 55 8.28 14.29 11.13
CA GLU A 55 7.35 13.17 11.23
C GLU A 55 7.23 12.50 9.85
N TRP A 56 7.33 11.17 9.82
CA TRP A 56 7.33 10.40 8.60
C TRP A 56 6.39 9.20 8.69
N ARG A 57 5.85 8.79 7.55
CA ARG A 57 5.11 7.54 7.41
C ARG A 57 5.30 6.95 6.03
N CYS A 58 5.23 5.63 5.94
CA CYS A 58 5.23 4.93 4.67
C CYS A 58 3.79 4.66 4.25
N ARG A 59 3.40 5.16 3.08
CA ARG A 59 2.12 4.87 2.44
C ARG A 59 2.35 3.84 1.35
N GLN A 60 1.57 2.77 1.32
CA GLN A 60 1.63 1.84 0.18
C GLN A 60 1.02 2.53 -1.05
N ASN A 61 1.81 2.66 -2.12
CA ASN A 61 1.45 3.38 -3.34
C ASN A 61 0.90 2.46 -4.45
N ASN A 62 0.59 1.21 -4.09
CA ASN A 62 -0.03 0.29 -5.04
C ASN A 62 -1.56 0.57 -5.09
N PRO A 63 -2.14 0.91 -6.27
CA PRO A 63 -3.58 1.13 -6.41
C PRO A 63 -4.39 -0.13 -6.05
N TRP A 64 -3.81 -1.32 -6.23
CA TRP A 64 -4.45 -2.58 -5.87
C TRP A 64 -4.47 -2.85 -4.36
N HIS A 65 -3.67 -2.13 -3.56
CA HIS A 65 -3.64 -2.39 -2.12
C HIS A 65 -5.00 -2.12 -1.46
N GLN A 66 -5.81 -1.22 -2.00
CA GLN A 66 -7.17 -0.98 -1.49
C GLN A 66 -8.09 -2.16 -1.76
N LEU A 67 -7.97 -2.78 -2.95
CA LEU A 67 -8.76 -3.95 -3.36
C LEU A 67 -8.46 -5.17 -2.47
N PHE A 68 -7.20 -5.35 -2.06
CA PHE A 68 -6.80 -6.45 -1.19
C PHE A 68 -7.00 -6.15 0.30
N ARG A 69 -6.95 -4.88 0.71
CA ARG A 69 -7.13 -4.48 2.12
C ARG A 69 -8.58 -4.63 2.58
N THR A 70 -9.56 -4.43 1.69
CA THR A 70 -10.97 -4.72 1.98
C THR A 70 -11.26 -6.22 2.09
N GLY A 71 -10.49 -7.08 1.42
CA GLY A 71 -10.62 -8.54 1.55
C GLY A 71 -9.99 -9.13 2.81
N THR A 72 -8.97 -8.48 3.40
CA THR A 72 -8.22 -9.04 4.55
C THR A 72 -8.39 -8.28 5.86
N ARG A 73 -9.01 -7.09 5.85
CA ARG A 73 -9.36 -6.38 7.08
C ARG A 73 -10.80 -6.76 7.41
N TYR A 74 -11.00 -7.49 8.52
CA TYR A 74 -12.34 -7.68 9.08
C TYR A 74 -12.94 -6.29 9.32
N ASP A 75 -13.86 -5.91 8.43
CA ASP A 75 -14.67 -4.72 8.55
C ASP A 75 -16.02 -5.17 9.09
N PRO A 76 -16.31 -4.93 10.38
CA PRO A 76 -17.52 -5.44 11.01
C PRO A 76 -18.79 -4.95 10.30
N GLU A 77 -18.78 -3.74 9.71
CA GLU A 77 -19.94 -3.19 9.00
C GLU A 77 -20.24 -3.97 7.71
N ILE A 78 -19.21 -4.45 7.00
CA ILE A 78 -19.36 -5.28 5.80
C ILE A 78 -19.81 -6.70 6.18
N HIS A 79 -19.28 -7.26 7.27
CA HIS A 79 -19.71 -8.59 7.75
C HIS A 79 -21.18 -8.61 8.19
N GLU A 80 -21.63 -7.58 8.90
CA GLU A 80 -23.02 -7.47 9.36
C GLU A 80 -24.00 -7.23 8.21
N SER A 81 -23.63 -6.40 7.24
CA SER A 81 -24.45 -6.18 6.04
C SER A 81 -24.55 -7.42 5.14
N GLN A 82 -23.50 -8.24 5.06
CA GLN A 82 -23.54 -9.52 4.33
C GLN A 82 -24.41 -10.57 5.05
N ARG A 83 -24.37 -10.64 6.38
CA ARG A 83 -25.30 -11.52 7.15
C ARG A 83 -26.76 -11.12 6.98
N ALA A 84 -27.06 -9.82 6.88
CA ALA A 84 -28.42 -9.34 6.68
C ALA A 84 -29.00 -9.75 5.31
N LEU A 85 -28.14 -10.04 4.32
CA LEU A 85 -28.53 -10.47 2.97
C LEU A 85 -28.61 -12.00 2.82
N GLU A 86 -28.07 -12.79 3.77
CA GLU A 86 -28.15 -14.25 3.77
C GLU A 86 -29.44 -14.80 4.43
N VAL A 87 -30.29 -13.90 4.96
CA VAL A 87 -31.61 -14.24 5.51
C VAL A 87 -32.69 -13.82 4.51
N ASP A 88 -32.75 -14.51 3.37
CA ASP A 88 -33.94 -14.65 2.53
C ASP A 88 -33.85 -15.96 1.71
#